data_AF-A0A3D1UQA6-F1
#
_entry.id   AF-A0A3D1UQA6-F1
#
_cell.length_a   1.000
_cell.length_b   1.000
_cell.length_c   1.000
_cell.angle_alpha   90.00
_cell.angle_beta   90.00
_cell.angle_gamma   90.00
#
_symmetry.space_group_name_H-M   'P 1'
#
loop_
_entity.id
_entity.type
_entity.pdbx_description
1 polymer ?
#
loop_
_entity_poly.entity_id
_entity_poly.type
_entity_poly.pdbx_seq_one_letter_code
_entity_poly.pdbx_strand_id
1 'polypeptide(L)'
;MVQRPVSAVAVVCLLFILLYLVPLGLRPLLIPDEARYAQIPREMIRNHTWLIPQFADMPYYEKPSGGYWTEIAAQKILGESNFTVRLPYALAAAVTLLLTWLIARRFRDDEPDRRFHGLPSTPS
;
A
#
# COMPACT_ATOMS: atom_id res chain seq x y z
N MET A 1 -18.74 -8.15 -28.67
CA MET A 1 -18.88 -7.12 -27.62
C MET A 1 -17.65 -7.18 -26.73
N VAL A 2 -16.71 -6.27 -26.91
CA VAL A 2 -15.50 -6.18 -26.06
C VAL A 2 -15.94 -5.58 -24.72
N GLN A 3 -15.96 -6.38 -23.64
CA GLN A 3 -16.15 -5.84 -22.29
C GLN A 3 -15.07 -4.80 -22.04
N ARG A 4 -15.48 -3.55 -21.79
CA ARG A 4 -14.54 -2.46 -21.53
C ARG A 4 -13.80 -2.74 -20.21
N PRO A 5 -12.47 -2.52 -20.14
CA PRO A 5 -11.68 -2.80 -18.93
C PRO A 5 -12.11 -1.99 -17.70
N VAL A 6 -12.94 -0.96 -17.89
CA VAL A 6 -13.54 -0.15 -16.82
C VAL A 6 -14.32 -1.01 -15.82
N SER A 7 -15.01 -2.08 -16.27
CA SER A 7 -15.72 -2.97 -15.35
C SER A 7 -14.77 -3.76 -14.45
N ALA A 8 -13.64 -4.24 -14.99
CA ALA A 8 -12.65 -4.99 -14.23
C ALA A 8 -11.95 -4.10 -13.19
N VAL A 9 -11.57 -2.87 -13.57
CA VAL A 9 -10.96 -1.91 -12.63
C VAL A 9 -11.94 -1.55 -11.51
N ALA A 10 -13.21 -1.27 -11.85
CA ALA A 10 -14.23 -0.97 -10.86
C ALA A 10 -14.45 -2.13 -9.88
N VAL A 11 -14.47 -3.38 -10.36
CA VAL A 11 -14.58 -4.57 -9.52
C VAL A 11 -13.37 -4.71 -8.59
N VAL A 12 -12.15 -4.51 -9.09
CA VAL A 12 -10.95 -4.56 -8.24
C VAL A 12 -10.97 -3.46 -7.17
N CYS A 13 -11.33 -2.23 -7.52
CA CYS A 13 -11.47 -1.14 -6.55
C CYS A 13 -12.53 -1.47 -5.49
N LEU A 14 -13.68 -2.00 -5.90
CA LEU A 14 -14.75 -2.41 -4.99
C LEU A 14 -14.27 -3.51 -4.03
N LEU A 15 -13.60 -4.54 -4.54
CA LEU A 15 -13.05 -5.62 -3.73
C LEU A 15 -11.98 -5.11 -2.76
N PHE A 16 -11.11 -4.20 -3.19
CA PHE A 16 -10.11 -3.58 -2.33
C PHE A 16 -10.76 -2.79 -1.18
N ILE A 17 -11.80 -2.00 -1.47
CA ILE A 17 -12.51 -1.25 -0.44
C ILE A 17 -13.17 -2.21 0.56
N LEU A 18 -13.95 -3.18 0.07
CA LEU A 18 -14.74 -4.06 0.92
C LEU A 18 -13.89 -5.05 1.74
N LEU A 19 -12.86 -5.63 1.12
CA LEU A 19 -12.07 -6.69 1.74
C LEU A 19 -10.85 -6.17 2.49
N TYR A 20 -10.39 -4.96 2.20
CA TYR A 20 -9.14 -4.44 2.77
C TYR A 20 -9.35 -3.16 3.59
N LEU A 21 -10.01 -2.13 3.04
CA LEU A 21 -10.21 -0.87 3.78
C LEU A 21 -11.29 -0.95 4.87
N VAL A 22 -12.44 -1.56 4.59
CA VAL A 22 -13.52 -1.68 5.59
C VAL A 22 -13.09 -2.44 6.86
N PRO A 23 -12.44 -3.62 6.80
CA PRO A 23 -12.07 -4.35 8.01
C PRO A 23 -10.90 -3.75 8.78
N LEU A 24 -10.23 -2.74 8.22
CA LEU A 24 -8.98 -2.19 8.73
C LEU A 24 -9.13 -1.63 10.16
N GLY A 25 -10.29 -1.09 10.52
CA GLY A 25 -10.57 -0.57 11.87
C GLY A 25 -11.28 -1.54 12.81
N LEU A 26 -11.78 -2.69 12.30
CA LEU A 26 -12.75 -3.52 13.02
C LEU A 26 -12.14 -4.35 14.15
N ARG A 27 -10.83 -4.59 14.11
CA ARG A 27 -10.13 -5.37 15.15
C ARG A 27 -9.16 -4.53 15.98
N PRO A 28 -8.94 -4.91 17.26
CA PRO A 28 -7.87 -4.35 18.08
C PRO A 28 -6.49 -4.48 17.43
N LEU A 29 -5.55 -3.65 17.89
CA LEU A 29 -4.15 -3.71 17.48
C LEU A 29 -3.51 -5.00 18.01
N LEU A 30 -2.75 -5.67 17.15
CA LEU A 30 -1.95 -6.82 17.55
C LEU A 30 -0.73 -6.35 18.35
N ILE A 31 -0.55 -6.98 19.50
CA ILE A 31 0.58 -6.74 20.39
C ILE A 31 1.65 -7.79 20.05
N PRO A 32 2.95 -7.43 19.98
CA PRO A 32 3.50 -6.11 20.30
C PRO A 32 3.58 -5.13 19.13
N ASP A 33 3.59 -5.62 17.89
CA ASP A 33 4.06 -4.83 16.76
C ASP A 33 3.11 -3.69 16.38
N GLU A 34 1.84 -3.98 16.07
CA GLU A 34 0.89 -2.93 15.66
C GLU A 34 0.65 -1.90 16.77
N ALA A 35 0.66 -2.34 18.02
CA ALA A 35 0.54 -1.44 19.17
C ALA A 35 1.74 -0.51 19.29
N ARG A 36 2.97 -1.02 19.09
CA ARG A 36 4.20 -0.21 19.08
C ARG A 36 4.18 0.81 17.94
N TYR A 37 3.86 0.36 16.73
CA TYR A 37 3.79 1.23 15.55
C TYR A 37 2.68 2.28 15.68
N ALA A 38 1.58 2.00 16.37
CA ALA A 38 0.57 3.00 16.68
C ALA A 38 1.02 4.03 17.73
N GLN A 39 1.77 3.59 18.75
CA GLN A 39 2.14 4.40 19.89
C GLN A 39 3.26 5.40 19.57
N ILE A 40 4.24 5.00 18.75
CA ILE A 40 5.38 5.86 18.40
C ILE A 40 4.93 7.18 17.73
N PRO A 41 4.12 7.16 16.66
CA PRO A 41 3.55 8.37 16.05
C PRO A 41 2.77 9.25 17.03
N ARG A 42 2.02 8.64 17.95
CA ARG A 42 1.24 9.37 18.97
C ARG A 42 2.15 10.15 19.92
N GLU A 43 3.19 9.49 20.43
CA GLU A 43 4.20 10.15 21.27
C GLU A 43 4.95 11.23 20.49
N MET A 44 5.32 10.96 19.24
CA MET A 44 5.94 11.96 18.36
C MET A 44 5.06 13.20 18.14
N ILE A 45 3.75 13.03 17.96
CA ILE A 45 2.79 14.14 17.83
C ILE A 45 2.72 14.92 19.15
N ARG A 46 2.56 14.22 20.28
CA ARG A 46 2.39 14.81 21.62
C ARG A 46 3.63 15.58 22.07
N ASN A 47 4.81 15.04 21.84
CA ASN A 47 6.09 15.61 22.28
C ASN A 47 6.72 16.53 21.23
N HIS A 48 6.06 16.70 20.07
CA HIS A 48 6.54 17.49 18.94
C HIS A 48 7.93 17.06 18.41
N THR A 49 8.26 15.77 18.55
CA THR A 49 9.51 15.19 18.06
C THR A 49 9.32 14.57 16.68
N TRP A 50 9.77 15.29 15.65
CA TRP A 50 9.58 14.89 14.25
C TRP A 50 10.73 14.05 13.70
N LEU A 51 11.94 14.25 14.23
CA LEU A 51 13.17 13.63 13.73
C LEU A 51 13.50 12.33 14.47
N ILE A 52 13.39 12.34 15.80
CA ILE A 52 13.73 11.22 16.68
C ILE A 52 12.43 10.54 17.10
N PRO A 53 12.18 9.29 16.69
CA PRO A 53 11.03 8.53 17.17
C PRO A 53 11.10 8.35 18.69
N GLN A 54 9.95 8.35 19.35
CA GLN A 54 9.83 8.12 20.79
C GLN A 54 8.88 6.97 21.09
N PHE A 55 9.25 6.14 22.06
CA PHE A 55 8.45 5.03 22.56
C PHE A 55 8.62 4.91 24.06
N ALA A 56 7.51 4.89 24.81
CA ALA A 56 7.53 4.84 26.27
C ALA A 56 8.38 5.97 26.87
N ASP A 57 8.23 7.18 26.33
CA ASP A 57 8.95 8.41 26.75
C ASP A 57 10.48 8.34 26.57
N MET A 58 10.98 7.38 25.79
CA MET A 58 12.40 7.21 25.46
C MET A 58 12.64 7.30 23.94
N PRO A 59 13.82 7.80 23.50
CA PRO A 59 14.20 7.76 22.10
C PRO A 59 14.27 6.32 21.56
N TYR A 60 13.67 6.09 20.40
CA TYR A 60 13.64 4.79 19.72
C TYR A 60 14.46 4.84 18.42
N TYR A 61 15.66 4.26 18.44
CA TYR A 61 16.65 4.35 17.36
C TYR A 61 16.67 3.14 16.41
N GLU A 62 15.71 2.23 16.50
CA GLU A 62 15.74 1.00 15.68
C GLU A 62 15.31 1.24 14.22
N LYS A 63 14.44 2.23 13.98
CA LYS A 63 13.85 2.51 12.66
C LYS A 63 13.91 4.01 12.33
N PRO A 64 14.15 4.39 11.06
CA PRO A 64 14.11 5.78 10.65
C PRO A 64 12.69 6.36 10.73
N SER A 65 12.59 7.69 10.88
CA SER A 65 11.33 8.41 11.10
C SER A 65 10.38 8.46 9.89
N GLY A 66 10.89 8.21 8.69
CA GLY A 66 10.12 8.37 7.45
C GLY A 66 8.81 7.57 7.41
N GLY A 67 8.80 6.35 7.97
CA GLY A 67 7.57 5.54 8.06
C GLY A 67 6.53 6.19 8.97
N TYR A 68 6.94 6.64 10.15
CA TYR A 68 6.05 7.25 11.14
C TYR A 68 5.41 8.55 10.64
N TRP A 69 6.07 9.30 9.76
CA TRP A 69 5.47 10.52 9.18
C TRP A 69 4.17 10.24 8.41
N THR A 70 4.07 9.09 7.75
CA THR A 70 2.84 8.72 7.02
C THR A 70 1.69 8.43 7.99
N GLU A 71 1.98 7.79 9.12
CA GLU A 71 1.02 7.58 10.20
C GLU A 71 0.63 8.89 10.89
N ILE A 72 1.61 9.75 11.19
CA ILE A 72 1.34 11.06 11.80
C ILE A 72 0.43 11.89 10.88
N ALA A 73 0.68 11.89 9.58
CA ALA A 73 -0.18 12.59 8.62
C ALA A 73 -1.61 12.02 8.65
N ALA A 74 -1.77 10.69 8.62
CA ALA A 74 -3.09 10.05 8.68
C ALA A 74 -3.82 10.37 9.99
N GLN A 75 -3.14 10.29 11.13
CA GLN A 75 -3.71 10.57 12.45
C GLN A 75 -4.06 12.05 12.61
N LYS A 76 -3.27 12.98 12.07
CA LYS A 76 -3.57 14.42 12.09
C LYS A 76 -4.78 14.81 11.24
N ILE A 77 -5.00 14.14 10.11
CA ILE A 77 -6.07 14.48 9.17
C ILE A 77 -7.40 13.81 9.57
N LEU A 78 -7.34 12.55 10.00
CA LEU A 78 -8.52 11.71 10.22
C LEU A 78 -8.78 11.37 11.70
N GLY A 79 -7.91 11.82 12.60
CA GLY A 79 -7.97 11.50 14.02
C GLY A 79 -7.25 10.20 14.39
N GLU A 80 -7.08 9.98 15.69
CA GLU A 80 -6.43 8.78 16.21
C GLU A 80 -7.41 7.59 16.26
N SER A 81 -7.14 6.55 15.48
CA SER A 81 -7.94 5.33 15.49
C SER A 81 -7.13 4.13 14.98
N ASN A 82 -7.62 2.92 15.21
CA ASN A 82 -7.00 1.71 14.64
C ASN A 82 -7.01 1.73 13.10
N PHE A 83 -8.01 2.39 12.50
CA PHE A 83 -8.10 2.58 11.06
C PHE A 83 -6.97 3.48 10.56
N THR A 84 -6.74 4.62 11.20
CA THR A 84 -5.78 5.62 10.73
C THR A 84 -4.33 5.19 10.90
N VAL A 85 -4.03 4.37 11.91
CA VAL A 85 -2.73 3.68 12.04
C VAL A 85 -2.46 2.78 10.84
N ARG A 86 -3.49 2.06 10.36
CA ARG A 86 -3.32 1.05 9.31
C ARG A 86 -3.45 1.61 7.89
N LEU A 87 -4.08 2.78 7.75
CA LEU A 87 -4.40 3.40 6.47
C LEU A 87 -3.17 3.63 5.57
N PRO A 88 -2.01 4.13 6.07
CA PRO A 88 -0.84 4.34 5.23
C PRO A 88 -0.35 3.04 4.57
N TYR A 89 -0.36 1.93 5.31
CA TYR A 89 0.01 0.62 4.78
C TYR A 89 -0.98 0.14 3.73
N ALA A 90 -2.27 0.40 3.94
CA ALA A 90 -3.28 0.04 2.97
C ALA A 90 -3.12 0.81 1.65
N LEU A 91 -2.84 2.11 1.74
CA LEU A 91 -2.55 2.95 0.58
C LEU A 91 -1.26 2.51 -0.13
N ALA A 92 -0.21 2.17 0.62
CA ALA A 92 1.03 1.65 0.06
C ALA A 92 0.77 0.38 -0.77
N ALA A 93 -0.03 -0.55 -0.27
CA ALA A 93 -0.42 -1.75 -1.02
C ALA A 93 -1.18 -1.43 -2.32
N ALA A 94 -2.10 -0.45 -2.29
CA ALA A 94 -2.81 0.00 -3.49
C ALA A 94 -1.86 0.63 -4.53
N VAL A 95 -0.93 1.46 -4.08
CA VAL A 95 0.09 2.08 -4.95
C VAL A 95 1.00 1.00 -5.55
N THR A 96 1.46 0.04 -4.75
CA THR A 96 2.26 -1.08 -5.26
C THR A 96 1.51 -1.85 -6.33
N LEU A 97 0.24 -2.21 -6.10
CA LEU A 97 -0.58 -2.91 -7.10
C LEU A 97 -0.71 -2.12 -8.41
N LEU A 98 -0.97 -0.81 -8.30
CA LEU A 98 -1.06 0.08 -9.47
C LEU A 98 0.26 0.13 -10.24
N LEU A 99 1.39 0.31 -9.55
CA LEU A 99 2.71 0.39 -10.16
C LEU A 99 3.09 -0.94 -10.83
N THR A 100 2.85 -2.08 -10.16
CA THR A 100 3.08 -3.40 -10.75
C THR A 100 2.27 -3.59 -12.02
N TRP A 101 1.00 -3.18 -12.03
CA TRP A 101 0.16 -3.25 -13.22
C TRP A 101 0.64 -2.34 -14.35
N LEU A 102 1.04 -1.11 -14.04
CA LEU A 102 1.60 -0.18 -15.03
C LEU A 102 2.88 -0.73 -15.67
N ILE A 103 3.77 -1.31 -14.85
CA ILE A 103 5.01 -1.94 -15.30
C ILE A 103 4.68 -3.16 -16.18
N ALA A 104 3.77 -4.05 -15.74
CA ALA A 104 3.37 -5.22 -16.51
C ALA A 104 2.76 -4.85 -17.87
N ARG A 105 1.95 -3.78 -17.92
CA ARG A 105 1.41 -3.25 -19.18
C ARG A 105 2.50 -2.74 -20.09
N ARG A 106 3.47 -1.99 -19.56
CA ARG A 106 4.62 -1.47 -20.32
C ARG A 106 5.38 -2.60 -21.01
N PHE A 107 5.67 -3.69 -20.31
CA PHE A 107 6.39 -4.84 -20.86
C PHE A 107 5.56 -5.66 -21.86
N ARG A 108 4.26 -5.82 -21.64
CA ARG A 108 3.39 -6.51 -22.61
C ARG A 108 3.29 -5.75 -23.93
N ASP A 109 3.20 -4.42 -23.85
CA ASP A 109 3.12 -3.57 -25.04
C ASP A 109 4.48 -3.49 -25.78
N ASP A 110 5.59 -3.88 -25.12
CA ASP A 110 6.94 -3.98 -25.70
C ASP A 110 7.26 -5.35 -26.33
N GLU A 111 6.42 -6.39 -26.17
CA GLU A 111 6.62 -7.68 -26.82
C GLU A 111 6.28 -7.52 -28.32
N PRO A 112 7.27 -7.37 -29.23
CA PRO A 112 6.99 -7.15 -30.62
C PRO A 112 6.53 -8.49 -31.17
N ASP A 113 5.28 -8.53 -31.64
CA ASP A 113 4.67 -9.52 -32.52
C ASP A 113 5.68 -10.58 -33.01
N ARG A 114 6.01 -11.56 -32.17
CA ARG A 114 6.73 -12.78 -32.58
C ARG A 114 5.70 -13.66 -33.32
N ARG A 115 5.07 -13.08 -34.34
CA ARG A 115 4.50 -13.83 -35.44
C ARG A 115 5.67 -14.50 -36.12
N PHE A 116 5.83 -15.77 -35.80
CA PHE A 116 6.27 -16.83 -36.69
C PHE A 116 6.31 -16.40 -38.17
N HIS A 117 7.40 -15.75 -38.55
CA HIS A 117 7.75 -15.45 -39.92
C HIS A 117 9.13 -16.06 -40.12
N GLY A 118 9.19 -17.25 -40.71
CA GLY A 118 10.45 -17.79 -41.21
C GLY A 118 10.74 -19.28 -41.06
N LEU A 119 9.76 -20.19 -41.02
CA LEU A 119 10.04 -21.59 -41.37
C LEU A 119 9.28 -21.96 -42.65
N PRO A 120 9.97 -22.05 -43.80
CA PRO A 120 9.41 -22.69 -44.98
C PRO A 120 9.22 -24.18 -44.69
N SER A 121 8.03 -24.69 -44.99
CA SER A 121 7.73 -26.12 -45.05
C SER A 121 8.57 -26.77 -46.14
N THR A 122 9.35 -27.80 -45.80
CA THR A 122 10.03 -28.67 -46.78
C THR A 122 8.98 -29.31 -47.69
N PRO A 123 9.02 -29.14 -49.02
CA PRO A 123 8.27 -30.00 -49.91
C PRO A 123 9.08 -31.29 -50.16
N SER A 124 8.33 -32.40 -50.12
CA SER A 124 8.61 -33.78 -50.58
C SER A 124 9.99 -34.09 -51.16
#